data_AF-A0A915BPN2-F1
#
_entry.id   AF-A0A915BPN2-F1
#
_cell.length_a   1.000
_cell.length_b   1.000
_cell.length_c   1.000
_cell.angle_alpha   90.00
_cell.angle_beta   90.00
_cell.angle_gamma   90.00
#
_symmetry.space_group_name_H-M   'P 1'
#
loop_
_entity.id
_entity.type
_entity.pdbx_description
1 polymer ?
#
loop_
_entity_poly.entity_id
_entity_poly.type
_entity_poly.pdbx_seq_one_letter_code
_entity_poly.pdbx_strand_id
1 'polypeptide(L)'
;MIESLVEWISVTKSLVIVPAFFTFLVSTFVLYIFFDIPYVNFPEYAVEHLNVTETEASYLVSAIGLMNMISMLLCGFLADWTYTREHIMVLYGVFIMLAGLCVAIAPFVESYFFLMVLCNGYGFFISANYVLASVITVHILCLYEFQTGYGLLCLVEGLGNLIGPALVGFIHDHIGTYDFIFLAGGSGTMISGFMVLLIEMYLRIRDDSSSGTDEGEKVKADSTQQTFMLSGETSNGSARCDEENRSA
;
A
#
# COMPACT_ATOMS: atom_id res chain seq x y z
N MET A 1 19.68 17.37 21.67
CA MET A 1 20.13 16.61 20.47
C MET A 1 20.15 15.11 20.74
N ILE A 2 20.82 14.64 21.80
CA ILE A 2 20.82 13.20 22.16
C ILE A 2 19.46 12.77 22.70
N GLU A 3 18.83 13.56 23.58
CA GLU A 3 17.49 13.23 24.13
C GLU A 3 16.40 13.19 23.05
N SER A 4 16.39 14.16 22.14
CA SER A 4 15.51 14.18 20.97
C SER A 4 15.71 12.97 20.03
N LEU A 5 16.95 12.47 19.94
CA LEU A 5 17.26 11.24 19.20
C LEU A 5 16.73 10.00 19.93
N VAL A 6 16.84 9.95 21.25
CA VAL A 6 16.35 8.83 22.07
C VAL A 6 14.83 8.77 22.05
N GLU A 7 14.12 9.91 22.15
CA GLU A 7 12.66 9.97 21.98
C GLU A 7 12.25 9.49 20.59
N TRP A 8 12.92 9.96 19.53
CA TRP A 8 12.63 9.52 18.17
C TRP A 8 12.83 8.01 17.98
N ILE A 9 13.92 7.44 18.53
CA ILE A 9 14.17 5.99 18.50
C ILE A 9 13.09 5.23 19.31
N SER A 10 12.66 5.78 20.45
CA SER A 10 11.63 5.17 21.29
C SER A 10 10.28 5.11 20.55
N VAL A 11 9.87 6.21 19.94
CA VAL A 11 8.65 6.29 19.11
C VAL A 11 8.75 5.31 17.93
N THR A 12 9.88 5.31 17.22
CA THR A 12 10.12 4.40 16.09
C THR A 12 9.99 2.93 16.50
N LYS A 13 10.52 2.54 17.66
CA LYS A 13 10.37 1.16 18.18
C LYS A 13 8.90 0.81 18.44
N SER A 14 8.12 1.73 19.02
CA SER A 14 6.69 1.52 19.26
C SER A 14 5.91 1.35 17.96
N LEU A 15 6.24 2.12 16.91
CA LEU A 15 5.61 1.99 15.59
C LEU A 15 5.95 0.65 14.93
N VAL A 16 7.22 0.26 14.94
CA VAL A 16 7.70 -1.01 14.34
C VAL A 16 7.13 -2.24 15.04
N ILE A 17 6.71 -2.10 16.30
CA ILE A 17 6.06 -3.18 17.05
C ILE A 17 4.68 -3.54 16.48
N VAL A 18 4.03 -2.62 15.76
CA VAL A 18 2.75 -2.88 15.10
C VAL A 18 3.02 -3.83 13.93
N PRO A 19 2.53 -5.09 13.97
CA PRO A 19 2.88 -6.09 12.97
C PRO A 19 2.43 -5.68 11.57
N ALA A 20 1.29 -4.99 11.45
CA ALA A 20 0.80 -4.46 10.18
C ALA A 20 1.77 -3.46 9.54
N PHE A 21 2.30 -2.53 10.34
CA PHE A 21 3.24 -1.52 9.86
C PHE A 21 4.59 -2.14 9.51
N PHE A 22 5.10 -3.06 10.32
CA PHE A 22 6.35 -3.76 10.03
C PHE A 22 6.27 -4.57 8.74
N THR A 23 5.20 -5.34 8.52
CA THR A 23 5.05 -6.12 7.28
C THR A 23 4.85 -5.20 6.07
N PHE A 24 4.16 -4.06 6.25
CA PHE A 24 4.08 -3.04 5.20
C PHE A 24 5.46 -2.47 4.84
N LEU A 25 6.30 -2.13 5.82
CA LEU A 25 7.68 -1.69 5.58
C LEU A 25 8.50 -2.74 4.84
N VAL A 26 8.42 -4.01 5.25
CA VAL A 26 9.15 -5.11 4.57
C VAL A 26 8.67 -5.27 3.14
N SER A 27 7.36 -5.20 2.90
CA SER A 27 6.80 -5.29 1.55
C SER A 27 7.28 -4.13 0.67
N THR A 28 7.22 -2.90 1.18
CA THR A 28 7.70 -1.72 0.45
C THR A 28 9.20 -1.79 0.20
N PHE A 29 9.99 -2.30 1.15
CA PHE A 29 11.42 -2.53 0.95
C PHE A 29 11.68 -3.45 -0.25
N VAL A 30 11.00 -4.59 -0.30
CA VAL A 30 11.11 -5.55 -1.40
C VAL A 30 10.67 -4.89 -2.71
N LEU A 31 9.56 -4.16 -2.70
CA LEU A 31 9.08 -3.44 -3.88
C LEU A 31 10.14 -2.49 -4.45
N TYR A 32 10.78 -1.68 -3.60
CA TYR A 32 11.75 -0.67 -4.03
C TYR A 32 13.10 -1.27 -4.47
N ILE A 33 13.48 -2.46 -3.99
CA ILE A 33 14.63 -3.19 -4.54
C ILE A 33 14.42 -3.52 -6.03
N PHE A 34 13.22 -3.95 -6.39
CA PHE A 34 12.90 -4.39 -7.77
C PHE A 34 12.28 -3.28 -8.62
N PHE A 35 12.00 -2.11 -8.04
CA PHE A 35 11.31 -0.99 -8.70
C PHE A 35 12.10 -0.43 -9.90
N ASP A 36 13.41 -0.27 -9.74
CA ASP A 36 14.27 0.33 -10.77
C ASP A 36 14.53 -0.60 -11.96
N ILE A 37 14.41 -1.91 -11.77
CA ILE A 37 14.67 -2.92 -12.81
C ILE A 37 13.94 -2.62 -14.12
N PRO A 38 12.60 -2.58 -14.16
CA PRO A 38 11.88 -2.32 -15.40
C PRO A 38 12.24 -0.98 -16.02
N TYR A 39 12.49 0.07 -15.23
CA TYR A 39 12.85 1.40 -15.75
C TYR A 39 14.15 1.39 -16.55
N VAL A 40 15.14 0.63 -16.09
CA VAL A 40 16.44 0.50 -16.76
C VAL A 40 16.37 -0.53 -17.89
N ASN A 41 15.70 -1.65 -17.65
CA ASN A 41 15.75 -2.80 -18.54
C ASN A 41 14.84 -2.64 -19.78
N PHE A 42 13.71 -1.92 -19.68
CA PHE A 42 12.83 -1.67 -20.82
C PHE A 42 13.51 -0.97 -22.01
N PRO A 43 14.21 0.18 -21.84
CA PRO A 43 14.90 0.82 -22.94
C PRO A 43 16.10 0.00 -23.44
N GLU A 44 16.84 -0.67 -22.56
CA GLU A 44 17.96 -1.55 -22.97
C GLU A 44 17.47 -2.73 -23.82
N TYR A 45 16.40 -3.39 -23.40
CA TYR A 45 15.77 -4.48 -24.16
C TYR A 45 15.27 -4.02 -25.53
N ALA A 46 14.68 -2.83 -25.61
CA ALA A 46 14.26 -2.25 -26.89
C ALA A 46 15.45 -2.06 -27.83
N VAL A 47 16.55 -1.47 -27.36
CA VAL A 47 17.73 -1.22 -28.19
C VAL A 47 18.40 -2.53 -28.63
N GLU A 48 18.59 -3.47 -27.72
CA GLU A 48 19.37 -4.69 -27.99
C GLU A 48 18.59 -5.75 -28.77
N HIS A 49 17.34 -6.03 -28.40
CA HIS A 49 16.57 -7.13 -28.99
C HIS A 49 15.73 -6.69 -30.20
N LEU A 50 15.20 -5.46 -30.17
CA LEU A 50 14.34 -4.94 -31.25
C LEU A 50 15.12 -4.07 -32.26
N ASN A 51 16.41 -3.80 -32.02
CA ASN A 51 17.26 -2.94 -32.87
C ASN A 51 16.62 -1.56 -33.15
N VAL A 52 15.82 -1.03 -32.23
CA VAL A 52 15.26 0.32 -32.33
C VAL A 52 16.30 1.36 -31.92
N THR A 53 16.12 2.58 -32.43
CA THR A 53 17.02 3.69 -32.13
C THR A 53 16.92 4.10 -30.66
N GLU A 54 18.02 4.60 -30.07
CA GLU A 54 18.01 5.15 -28.70
C GLU A 54 16.96 6.25 -28.51
N THR A 55 16.63 6.98 -29.59
CA THR A 55 15.55 7.98 -29.58
C THR A 55 14.19 7.33 -29.32
N GLU A 56 13.89 6.19 -29.95
CA GLU A 56 12.64 5.46 -29.72
C GLU A 56 12.58 4.86 -28.31
N ALA A 57 13.69 4.33 -27.81
CA ALA A 57 13.79 3.85 -26.44
C ALA A 57 13.52 4.97 -25.41
N SER A 58 13.98 6.20 -25.68
CA SER A 58 13.69 7.36 -24.81
C SER A 58 12.20 7.73 -24.78
N TYR A 59 11.45 7.45 -25.86
CA TYR A 59 10.01 7.66 -25.88
C TYR A 59 9.27 6.69 -24.96
N LEU A 60 9.76 5.46 -24.76
CA LEU A 60 9.17 4.53 -23.78
C LEU A 60 9.23 5.12 -22.38
N VAL A 61 10.41 5.56 -21.94
CA VAL A 61 10.59 6.14 -20.60
C VAL A 61 9.76 7.41 -20.43
N SER A 62 9.70 8.25 -21.48
CA SER A 62 8.86 9.45 -21.48
C SER A 62 7.37 9.11 -21.35
N ALA A 63 6.89 8.09 -22.06
CA ALA A 63 5.50 7.63 -21.99
C ALA A 63 5.14 7.05 -20.61
N ILE A 64 6.06 6.30 -19.99
CA ILE A 64 5.91 5.83 -18.61
C ILE A 64 5.70 7.02 -17.66
N GLY A 65 6.49 8.08 -17.82
CA GLY A 65 6.34 9.31 -17.02
C GLY A 65 4.98 9.99 -17.20
N LEU A 66 4.51 10.11 -18.45
CA LEU A 66 3.19 10.68 -18.74
C LEU A 66 2.05 9.85 -18.13
N MET A 67 2.11 8.52 -18.24
CA MET A 67 1.09 7.63 -17.67
C MET A 67 1.11 7.63 -16.14
N ASN A 68 2.29 7.75 -15.54
CA ASN A 68 2.44 7.92 -14.09
C ASN A 68 1.68 9.17 -13.63
N MET A 69 1.86 10.32 -14.29
CA MET A 69 1.13 11.55 -13.95
C MET A 69 -0.38 11.39 -14.04
N ILE A 70 -0.88 10.77 -15.13
CA ILE A 70 -2.31 10.52 -15.32
C ILE A 70 -2.84 9.60 -14.23
N SER A 71 -2.10 8.53 -13.93
CA SER A 71 -2.50 7.57 -12.90
C SER A 71 -2.49 8.17 -11.51
N MET A 72 -1.53 9.02 -11.14
CA MET A 72 -1.52 9.71 -9.85
C MET A 72 -2.79 10.56 -9.65
N LEU A 73 -3.26 11.25 -10.70
CA LEU A 73 -4.50 12.03 -10.64
C LEU A 73 -5.72 11.10 -10.44
N LEU A 74 -5.77 9.99 -11.16
CA LEU A 74 -6.86 9.02 -11.04
C LEU A 74 -6.87 8.31 -9.69
N CYS A 75 -5.70 7.88 -9.20
CA CYS A 75 -5.53 7.23 -7.91
C CYS A 75 -5.82 8.21 -6.76
N GLY A 76 -5.44 9.47 -6.90
CA GLY A 76 -5.79 10.53 -5.94
C GLY A 76 -7.30 10.69 -5.82
N PHE A 77 -7.99 10.81 -6.96
CA PHE A 77 -9.45 10.88 -6.98
C PHE A 77 -10.11 9.61 -6.41
N LEU A 78 -9.53 8.44 -6.70
CA LEU A 78 -10.02 7.15 -6.21
C LEU A 78 -9.82 6.99 -4.70
N ALA A 79 -8.76 7.57 -4.14
CA ALA A 79 -8.48 7.59 -2.70
C ALA A 79 -9.43 8.50 -1.90
N ASP A 80 -9.91 9.59 -2.51
CA ASP A 80 -10.90 10.49 -1.90
C ASP A 80 -12.30 9.87 -1.86
N TRP A 81 -12.57 8.87 -2.69
CA TRP A 81 -13.87 8.22 -2.75
C TRP A 81 -14.14 7.41 -1.48
N THR A 82 -15.12 7.85 -0.67
CA THR A 82 -15.35 7.35 0.70
C THR A 82 -15.73 5.86 0.75
N TYR A 83 -16.34 5.33 -0.31
CA TYR A 83 -16.65 3.90 -0.46
C TYR A 83 -15.41 3.02 -0.69
N THR A 84 -14.28 3.59 -1.11
CA THR A 84 -13.05 2.86 -1.44
C THR A 84 -12.08 2.77 -0.26
N ARG A 85 -12.33 3.50 0.84
CA ARG A 85 -11.45 3.51 2.03
C ARG A 85 -11.23 2.13 2.62
N GLU A 86 -12.26 1.29 2.63
CA GLU A 86 -12.13 -0.08 3.14
C GLU A 86 -11.28 -0.95 2.20
N HIS A 87 -11.37 -0.73 0.89
CA HIS A 87 -10.72 -1.58 -0.13
C HIS A 87 -9.37 -1.04 -0.61
N ILE A 88 -8.84 0.02 0.02
CA ILE A 88 -7.67 0.73 -0.50
C ILE A 88 -6.39 -0.12 -0.45
N MET A 89 -6.22 -0.96 0.57
CA MET A 89 -5.08 -1.88 0.64
C MET A 89 -5.19 -3.01 -0.39
N VAL A 90 -6.40 -3.53 -0.64
CA VAL A 90 -6.64 -4.50 -1.71
C VAL A 90 -6.31 -3.89 -3.06
N LEU A 91 -6.78 -2.66 -3.30
CA LEU A 91 -6.51 -1.93 -4.54
C LEU A 91 -5.01 -1.68 -4.75
N TYR A 92 -4.31 -1.28 -3.69
CA TYR A 92 -2.85 -1.17 -3.71
C TYR A 92 -2.19 -2.48 -4.12
N GLY A 93 -2.51 -3.58 -3.43
CA GLY A 93 -1.88 -4.87 -3.71
C GLY A 93 -2.17 -5.40 -5.11
N VAL A 94 -3.40 -5.19 -5.61
CA VAL A 94 -3.79 -5.53 -6.98
C VAL A 94 -2.99 -4.69 -7.99
N PHE A 95 -2.85 -3.39 -7.79
CA PHE A 95 -2.05 -2.55 -8.68
C PHE A 95 -0.57 -2.96 -8.70
N ILE A 96 0.03 -3.24 -7.55
CA ILE A 96 1.41 -3.74 -7.51
C ILE A 96 1.55 -5.09 -8.22
N MET A 97 0.60 -6.01 -8.02
CA MET A 97 0.60 -7.30 -8.73
C MET A 97 0.45 -7.13 -10.24
N LEU A 98 -0.42 -6.23 -10.71
CA LEU A 98 -0.58 -5.93 -12.13
C LEU A 98 0.69 -5.27 -12.70
N ALA A 99 1.34 -4.39 -11.95
CA ALA A 99 2.62 -3.82 -12.33
C ALA A 99 3.68 -4.92 -12.51
N GLY A 100 3.83 -5.81 -11.53
CA GLY A 100 4.76 -6.94 -11.61
C GLY A 100 4.43 -7.91 -12.75
N LEU A 101 3.14 -8.12 -13.04
CA LEU A 101 2.68 -8.94 -14.16
C LEU A 101 3.06 -8.31 -15.51
N CYS A 102 2.92 -6.99 -15.67
CA CYS A 102 3.37 -6.29 -16.88
C CYS A 102 4.87 -6.50 -17.13
N VAL A 103 5.68 -6.48 -16.07
CA VAL A 103 7.14 -6.70 -16.14
C VAL A 103 7.46 -8.18 -16.42
N ALA A 104 6.73 -9.11 -15.82
CA ALA A 104 6.94 -10.55 -16.06
C ALA A 104 6.55 -10.99 -17.48
N ILE A 105 5.60 -10.30 -18.12
CA ILE A 105 5.19 -10.56 -19.51
C ILE A 105 6.16 -9.92 -20.52
N ALA A 106 6.89 -8.87 -20.13
CA ALA A 106 7.83 -8.14 -21.00
C ALA A 106 8.79 -9.02 -21.83
N PRO A 107 9.46 -10.05 -21.29
CA PRO A 107 10.42 -10.85 -22.06
C PRO A 107 9.76 -11.76 -23.11
N PHE A 108 8.45 -11.99 -23.03
CA PHE A 108 7.71 -12.81 -24.01
C PHE A 108 7.25 -12.01 -25.24
N VAL A 109 7.56 -10.71 -25.28
CA VAL A 109 7.05 -9.79 -26.29
C VAL A 109 8.17 -9.37 -27.24
N GLU A 110 8.06 -9.79 -28.49
CA GLU A 110 9.03 -9.47 -29.55
C GLU A 110 8.64 -8.24 -30.39
N SER A 111 7.62 -7.48 -29.98
CA SER A 111 7.08 -6.36 -30.76
C SER A 111 7.09 -5.06 -29.98
N TYR A 112 7.65 -4.02 -30.61
CA TYR A 112 7.80 -2.68 -30.03
C TYR A 112 6.48 -2.08 -29.54
N PHE A 113 5.39 -2.31 -30.29
CA PHE A 113 4.07 -1.80 -29.92
C PHE A 113 3.57 -2.42 -28.61
N PHE A 114 3.71 -3.74 -28.47
CA PHE A 114 3.32 -4.44 -27.25
C PHE A 114 4.21 -4.08 -26.06
N LEU A 115 5.52 -3.91 -26.29
CA LEU A 115 6.45 -3.43 -25.27
C LEU A 115 6.04 -2.04 -24.76
N MET A 116 5.68 -1.13 -25.67
CA MET A 116 5.19 0.20 -25.32
C MET A 116 3.90 0.12 -24.49
N VAL A 117 2.95 -0.74 -24.84
CA VAL A 117 1.71 -0.94 -24.04
C VAL A 117 2.05 -1.46 -22.64
N LEU A 118 2.97 -2.42 -22.50
CA LEU A 118 3.41 -2.93 -21.21
C LEU A 118 4.13 -1.87 -20.37
N CYS A 119 4.98 -1.05 -20.96
CA CYS A 119 5.64 0.07 -20.29
C CYS A 119 4.60 1.07 -19.74
N ASN A 120 3.63 1.46 -20.58
CA ASN A 120 2.56 2.37 -20.17
C ASN A 120 1.69 1.76 -19.07
N GLY A 121 1.35 0.47 -19.17
CA GLY A 121 0.63 -0.26 -18.13
C GLY A 121 1.41 -0.32 -16.82
N TYR A 122 2.69 -0.67 -16.86
CA TYR A 122 3.57 -0.65 -15.70
C TYR A 122 3.61 0.74 -15.05
N GLY A 123 3.84 1.80 -15.84
CA GLY A 123 3.86 3.19 -15.36
C GLY A 123 2.56 3.62 -14.71
N PHE A 124 1.43 3.16 -15.24
CA PHE A 124 0.10 3.43 -14.69
C PHE A 124 -0.13 2.70 -13.37
N PHE A 125 0.27 1.43 -13.26
CA PHE A 125 0.01 0.64 -12.06
C PHE A 125 0.99 0.92 -10.93
N ILE A 126 2.27 1.13 -11.25
CA ILE A 126 3.30 1.36 -10.25
C ILE A 126 3.13 2.70 -9.54
N SER A 127 2.60 3.72 -10.23
CA SER A 127 2.39 5.05 -9.67
C SER A 127 1.33 5.10 -8.56
N ALA A 128 0.40 4.14 -8.57
CA ALA A 128 -0.59 3.98 -7.50
C ALA A 128 0.11 3.78 -6.13
N ASN A 129 1.29 3.17 -6.12
CA ASN A 129 2.11 2.99 -4.92
C ASN A 129 2.32 4.31 -4.17
N TYR A 130 2.74 5.37 -4.86
CA TYR A 130 3.12 6.63 -4.23
C TYR A 130 1.94 7.32 -3.55
N VAL A 131 0.77 7.29 -4.21
CA VAL A 131 -0.44 7.92 -3.68
C VAL A 131 -0.99 7.09 -2.53
N LEU A 132 -1.21 5.79 -2.77
CA LEU A 132 -1.87 4.91 -1.81
C LEU A 132 -0.98 4.59 -0.60
N ALA A 133 0.35 4.54 -0.72
CA ALA A 133 1.24 4.29 0.41
C ALA A 133 1.09 5.34 1.52
N SER A 134 0.93 6.62 1.15
CA SER A 134 0.67 7.69 2.12
C SER A 134 -0.68 7.50 2.82
N VAL A 135 -1.73 7.15 2.07
CA VAL A 135 -3.08 6.92 2.61
C VAL A 135 -3.13 5.70 3.52
N ILE A 136 -2.50 4.60 3.10
CA ILE A 136 -2.36 3.36 3.89
C ILE A 136 -1.60 3.63 5.19
N THR A 137 -0.53 4.43 5.12
CA THR A 137 0.24 4.78 6.31
C THR A 137 -0.59 5.60 7.30
N VAL A 138 -1.43 6.55 6.85
CA VAL A 138 -2.39 7.26 7.73
C VAL A 138 -3.45 6.32 8.29
N HIS A 139 -3.85 5.30 7.53
CA HIS A 139 -4.85 4.34 7.98
C HIS A 139 -4.30 3.41 9.08
N ILE A 140 -3.03 3.00 8.97
CA ILE A 140 -2.34 2.15 9.96
C ILE A 140 -1.90 2.98 11.17
N LEU A 141 -1.34 4.16 10.94
CA LEU A 141 -0.79 5.05 11.95
C LEU A 141 -1.70 6.27 12.06
N CYS A 142 -2.41 6.37 13.19
CA CYS A 142 -3.22 7.55 13.50
C CYS A 142 -2.43 8.84 13.24
N LEU A 143 -3.12 9.91 12.81
CA LEU A 143 -2.51 11.16 12.31
C LEU A 143 -1.40 11.75 13.20
N TYR A 144 -1.42 11.47 14.51
CA TYR A 144 -0.43 11.93 15.47
C TYR A 144 0.98 11.38 15.22
N GLU A 145 1.11 10.14 14.72
CA GLU A 145 2.40 9.46 14.50
C GLU A 145 2.75 9.28 13.02
N PHE A 146 1.86 9.73 12.12
CA PHE A 146 2.00 9.55 10.66
C PHE A 146 3.34 10.08 10.12
N GLN A 147 3.77 11.29 10.51
CA GLN A 147 4.99 11.88 9.97
C GLN A 147 6.24 11.06 10.32
N THR A 148 6.30 10.54 11.55
CA THR A 148 7.41 9.69 12.00
C THR A 148 7.40 8.35 11.27
N GLY A 149 6.23 7.72 11.13
CA GLY A 149 6.10 6.45 10.43
C GLY A 149 6.35 6.55 8.94
N TYR A 150 5.80 7.55 8.27
CA TYR A 150 6.05 7.81 6.85
C TYR A 150 7.52 8.18 6.60
N GLY A 151 8.16 8.89 7.53
CA GLY A 151 9.61 9.12 7.47
C GLY A 151 10.43 7.83 7.51
N LEU A 152 10.03 6.86 8.35
CA LEU A 152 10.66 5.53 8.38
C LEU A 152 10.39 4.74 7.10
N LEU A 153 9.18 4.83 6.55
CA LEU A 153 8.84 4.25 5.25
C LEU A 153 9.77 4.78 4.17
N CYS A 154 9.91 6.10 4.05
CA CYS A 154 10.84 6.73 3.10
C CYS A 154 12.30 6.32 3.32
N LEU A 155 12.72 6.10 4.57
CA LEU A 155 14.07 5.60 4.86
C LEU A 155 14.27 4.20 4.28
N VAL A 156 13.30 3.30 4.48
CA VAL A 156 13.33 1.94 3.95
C VAL A 156 13.28 1.94 2.41
N GLU A 157 12.44 2.79 1.82
CA GLU A 157 12.38 3.00 0.37
C GLU A 157 13.73 3.46 -0.20
N GLY A 158 14.38 4.42 0.46
CA GLY A 158 15.71 4.90 0.07
C GLY A 158 16.79 3.83 0.17
N LEU A 159 16.74 2.98 1.20
CA LEU A 159 17.63 1.82 1.30
C LEU A 159 17.37 0.81 0.17
N GLY A 160 16.10 0.57 -0.17
CA GLY A 160 15.70 -0.26 -1.29
C GLY A 160 16.30 0.24 -2.61
N ASN A 161 16.17 1.53 -2.90
CA ASN A 161 16.74 2.15 -4.11
C ASN A 161 18.27 2.24 -4.11
N LEU A 162 18.93 2.19 -2.95
CA LEU A 162 20.39 2.12 -2.90
C LEU A 162 20.87 0.69 -3.23
N ILE A 163 20.15 -0.31 -2.73
CA ILE A 163 20.49 -1.73 -2.93
C ILE A 163 20.04 -2.21 -4.31
N GLY A 164 18.92 -1.71 -4.83
CA GLY A 164 18.29 -2.12 -6.09
C GLY A 164 19.28 -2.11 -7.26
N PRO A 165 19.82 -0.95 -7.67
CA PRO A 165 20.77 -0.86 -8.78
C PRO A 165 22.04 -1.71 -8.58
N ALA A 166 22.55 -1.83 -7.35
CA ALA A 166 23.71 -2.67 -7.05
C ALA A 166 23.39 -4.16 -7.23
N LEU A 167 22.19 -4.58 -6.81
CA LEU A 167 21.70 -5.93 -7.01
C LEU A 167 21.48 -6.22 -8.50
N VAL A 168 20.92 -5.26 -9.25
CA VAL A 168 20.72 -5.37 -10.69
C VAL A 168 22.04 -5.51 -11.44
N GLY A 169 23.03 -4.67 -11.13
CA GLY A 169 24.35 -4.77 -11.73
C GLY A 169 24.99 -6.13 -11.47
N PHE A 170 24.90 -6.63 -10.23
CA PHE A 170 25.40 -7.97 -9.89
C PHE A 170 24.67 -9.09 -10.64
N ILE A 171 23.34 -9.00 -10.79
CA ILE A 171 22.55 -9.97 -11.56
C ILE A 171 22.92 -9.91 -13.05
N HIS A 172 23.10 -8.70 -13.59
CA HIS A 172 23.50 -8.47 -14.98
C HIS A 172 24.87 -9.11 -15.28
N ASP A 173 25.85 -8.89 -14.40
CA ASP A 173 27.21 -9.43 -14.53
C ASP A 173 27.26 -10.97 -14.50
N HIS A 174 26.36 -11.63 -13.76
CA HIS A 174 26.42 -13.08 -13.56
C HIS A 174 25.49 -13.89 -14.47
N ILE A 175 24.34 -13.35 -14.86
CA ILE A 175 23.28 -14.10 -15.56
C ILE A 175 23.19 -13.71 -17.04
N GLY A 176 23.62 -12.49 -17.40
CA GLY A 176 23.80 -12.02 -18.79
C GLY A 176 22.57 -12.09 -19.70
N THR A 177 21.40 -12.49 -19.17
CA THR A 177 20.18 -12.70 -19.94
C THR A 177 19.09 -11.79 -19.39
N TYR A 178 18.69 -10.81 -20.20
CA TYR A 178 17.67 -9.82 -19.88
C TYR A 178 16.34 -10.44 -19.42
N ASP A 179 15.98 -11.59 -20.00
CA ASP A 179 14.75 -12.30 -19.68
C ASP A 179 14.66 -12.72 -18.22
N PHE A 180 15.79 -13.17 -17.65
CA PHE A 180 15.83 -13.58 -16.25
C PHE A 180 15.72 -12.37 -15.32
N ILE A 181 16.30 -11.23 -15.70
CA ILE A 181 16.22 -9.98 -14.95
C ILE A 181 14.77 -9.47 -14.91
N PHE A 182 14.08 -9.47 -16.06
CA PHE A 182 12.65 -9.12 -16.11
C PHE A 182 11.79 -10.07 -15.28
N LEU A 183 12.03 -11.38 -15.38
CA LEU A 183 11.27 -12.36 -14.62
C LEU A 183 11.53 -12.24 -13.12
N ALA A 184 12.78 -12.03 -12.70
CA ALA A 184 13.15 -11.81 -11.30
C ALA A 184 12.57 -10.50 -10.76
N GLY A 185 12.64 -9.41 -11.53
CA GLY A 185 12.03 -8.12 -11.19
C GLY A 185 10.52 -8.23 -11.06
N GLY A 186 9.85 -8.75 -12.08
CA GLY A 186 8.40 -8.91 -12.11
C GLY A 186 7.90 -9.84 -10.99
N SER A 187 8.54 -10.98 -10.77
CA SER A 187 8.18 -11.90 -9.68
C SER A 187 8.44 -11.29 -8.29
N GLY A 188 9.55 -10.56 -8.10
CA GLY A 188 9.85 -9.84 -6.87
C GLY A 188 8.78 -8.78 -6.55
N THR A 189 8.37 -7.99 -7.54
CA THR A 189 7.27 -7.03 -7.43
C THR A 189 5.92 -7.71 -7.18
N MET A 190 5.64 -8.85 -7.81
CA MET A 190 4.41 -9.60 -7.53
C MET A 190 4.40 -10.16 -6.10
N ILE A 191 5.54 -10.62 -5.58
CA ILE A 191 5.66 -11.12 -4.21
C ILE A 191 5.40 -9.99 -3.20
N SER A 192 5.91 -8.77 -3.44
CA SER A 192 5.61 -7.64 -2.56
C SER A 192 4.12 -7.28 -2.60
N GLY A 193 3.52 -7.19 -3.79
CA GLY A 193 2.08 -6.96 -3.92
C GLY A 193 1.24 -8.03 -3.20
N PHE A 194 1.63 -9.29 -3.33
CA PHE A 194 1.00 -10.42 -2.65
C PHE A 194 1.14 -10.34 -1.12
N MET A 195 2.31 -9.92 -0.61
CA MET A 195 2.50 -9.69 0.83
C MET A 195 1.51 -8.64 1.35
N VAL A 196 1.30 -7.54 0.65
CA VAL A 196 0.32 -6.53 1.09
C VAL A 196 -1.11 -7.06 1.08
N LEU A 197 -1.49 -7.84 0.06
CA LEU A 197 -2.80 -8.49 0.02
C LEU A 197 -3.01 -9.48 1.18
N LEU A 198 -1.97 -10.22 1.55
CA LEU A 198 -2.03 -11.14 2.69
C LEU A 198 -2.19 -10.40 4.02
N ILE A 199 -1.52 -9.25 4.19
CA ILE A 199 -1.67 -8.42 5.39
C ILE A 199 -3.12 -7.94 5.50
N GLU A 200 -3.66 -7.40 4.42
CA GLU A 200 -5.04 -6.90 4.39
C GLU A 200 -6.05 -8.01 4.70
N MET A 201 -5.86 -9.20 4.13
CA MET A 201 -6.69 -10.36 4.44
C MET A 201 -6.59 -10.75 5.92
N TYR A 202 -5.38 -10.75 6.49
CA TYR A 202 -5.17 -11.06 7.90
C TYR A 202 -5.81 -10.02 8.83
N LEU A 203 -5.71 -8.73 8.50
CA LEU A 203 -6.32 -7.65 9.26
C LEU A 203 -7.84 -7.71 9.21
N ARG A 204 -8.43 -7.96 8.03
CA ARG A 204 -9.89 -8.15 7.88
C ARG A 204 -10.42 -9.32 8.70
N ILE A 205 -9.75 -10.46 8.69
CA ILE A 205 -10.15 -11.64 9.47
C ILE A 205 -10.11 -11.35 10.98
N ARG A 206 -9.12 -10.57 11.43
CA ARG A 206 -9.00 -10.17 12.83
C ARG A 206 -10.06 -9.16 13.24
N ASP A 207 -10.42 -8.23 12.36
CA ASP A 207 -11.47 -7.22 12.60
C ASP A 207 -12.88 -7.85 12.68
N ASP A 208 -13.13 -8.87 11.84
CA ASP A 208 -14.35 -9.71 11.87
C ASP A 208 -14.43 -10.55 13.16
N SER A 209 -13.28 -11.03 13.65
CA SER A 209 -13.19 -11.78 14.92
C SER A 209 -13.44 -10.89 16.16
N SER A 210 -13.07 -9.61 16.11
CA SER A 210 -13.40 -8.63 17.17
C SER A 210 -14.87 -8.22 17.13
N SER A 211 -15.47 -8.09 15.95
CA SER A 211 -16.91 -7.77 15.82
C SER A 211 -17.82 -8.94 16.22
N GLY A 212 -17.37 -10.19 16.03
CA GLY A 212 -18.04 -11.38 16.59
C GLY A 212 -17.95 -11.54 18.11
N THR A 213 -17.02 -10.84 18.78
CA THR A 213 -16.91 -10.84 20.25
C THR A 213 -17.75 -9.72 20.87
N ASP A 214 -17.90 -8.58 20.17
CA ASP A 214 -18.73 -7.46 20.62
C ASP A 214 -20.25 -7.74 20.53
N GLU A 215 -20.73 -8.57 19.59
CA GLU A 215 -22.14 -8.99 19.60
C GLU A 215 -22.46 -9.95 20.75
N GLY A 216 -21.51 -10.82 21.14
CA GLY A 216 -21.66 -11.73 22.28
C GLY A 216 -21.63 -11.01 23.64
N GLU A 217 -20.91 -9.89 23.74
CA GLU A 217 -20.82 -9.07 24.96
C GLU A 217 -21.95 -8.03 25.04
N LYS A 218 -22.40 -7.47 23.91
CA LYS A 218 -23.59 -6.59 23.86
C LYS A 218 -24.89 -7.32 24.14
N VAL A 219 -25.07 -8.56 23.67
CA VAL A 219 -26.28 -9.37 23.96
C VAL A 219 -26.32 -9.82 25.43
N LYS A 220 -25.17 -10.03 26.08
CA LYS A 220 -25.10 -10.32 27.53
C LYS A 220 -25.33 -9.09 28.40
N ALA A 221 -24.85 -7.91 27.97
CA ALA A 221 -25.10 -6.66 28.67
C ALA A 221 -26.58 -6.24 28.61
N ASP A 222 -27.25 -6.46 27.47
CA ASP A 222 -28.66 -6.12 27.26
C ASP A 222 -29.62 -7.04 28.05
N SER A 223 -29.34 -8.35 28.07
CA SER A 223 -30.14 -9.33 28.82
C SER A 223 -29.97 -9.22 30.35
N THR A 224 -28.79 -8.78 30.82
CA THR A 224 -28.54 -8.51 32.25
C THR A 224 -29.22 -7.22 32.71
N GLN A 225 -29.29 -6.18 31.86
CA GLN A 225 -30.03 -4.95 32.16
C GLN A 225 -31.55 -5.12 32.11
N GLN A 226 -32.10 -5.88 31.15
CA GLN A 226 -33.55 -6.16 31.10
C GLN A 226 -34.03 -7.02 32.29
N THR A 227 -33.23 -7.96 32.77
CA THR A 227 -33.59 -8.80 33.93
C THR A 227 -33.52 -8.01 35.25
N PHE A 228 -32.62 -7.02 35.36
CA PHE A 228 -32.49 -6.18 36.55
C PHE A 228 -33.60 -5.10 36.63
N MET A 229 -34.05 -4.57 35.48
CA MET A 229 -35.13 -3.58 35.40
C MET A 229 -36.52 -4.15 35.73
N LEU A 230 -36.76 -5.44 35.47
CA LEU A 230 -38.05 -6.10 35.76
C LEU A 230 -38.24 -6.48 37.24
N SER A 231 -37.20 -6.37 38.07
CA SER A 231 -37.27 -6.74 39.49
C SER A 231 -37.04 -5.56 40.46
N GLY A 232 -36.82 -4.34 39.96
CA GLY A 232 -36.25 -3.23 40.75
C GLY A 232 -37.18 -2.07 41.11
N GLU A 233 -38.15 -1.66 40.27
CA GLU A 233 -38.92 -0.43 40.54
C GLU A 233 -40.42 -0.55 40.23
N THR A 234 -41.09 -1.41 40.99
CA THR A 234 -42.44 -1.10 41.49
C THR A 234 -42.33 -0.20 42.71
N SER A 235 -42.11 1.11 42.55
CA SER A 235 -42.50 2.12 43.55
C SER A 235 -42.25 3.55 43.02
N ASN A 236 -43.33 4.34 42.86
CA ASN A 236 -43.38 5.82 42.76
C ASN A 236 -42.52 6.50 41.67
N GLY A 237 -43.01 7.32 40.74
CA GLY A 237 -44.28 8.04 40.64
C GLY A 237 -44.08 9.24 39.72
N SER A 238 -44.90 9.32 38.67
CA SER A 238 -45.71 10.50 38.32
C SER A 238 -45.05 11.90 38.27
N ALA A 239 -45.14 12.49 37.08
CA ALA A 239 -45.22 13.93 36.79
C ALA A 239 -43.93 14.77 36.83
N ARG A 240 -43.44 15.17 35.63
CA ARG A 240 -43.25 16.60 35.26
C ARG A 240 -42.70 16.76 33.84
N CYS A 241 -43.61 16.89 32.87
CA CYS A 241 -43.37 17.59 31.61
C CYS A 241 -44.57 18.52 31.39
N ASP A 242 -44.56 19.67 32.04
CA ASP A 242 -45.36 20.87 31.70
C ASP A 242 -44.82 22.02 32.59
N GLU A 243 -44.78 23.23 32.03
CA GLU A 243 -44.23 24.49 32.59
C GLU A 243 -42.73 24.76 32.37
N GLU A 244 -42.35 25.02 31.11
CA GLU A 244 -41.38 26.10 30.83
C GLU A 244 -41.85 26.93 29.63
N ASN A 245 -43.05 27.53 29.75
CA ASN A 245 -43.51 28.67 28.96
C ASN A 245 -44.29 29.65 29.85
N ARG A 246 -43.58 30.35 30.75
CA ARG A 246 -43.93 31.70 31.24
C ARG A 246 -42.80 32.29 32.08
N SER A 247 -42.38 33.49 31.67
CA SER A 247 -41.68 34.52 32.47
C SER A 247 -40.22 34.25 32.87
N ALA A 248 -39.27 34.64 32.02
CA ALA A 248 -38.53 35.91 32.17
C ALA A 248 -37.93 36.33 30.81
#